data_AF-A0A1D6P8K7-F1
#
_entry.id   AF-A0A1D6P8K7-F1
#
_cell.length_a   1.000
_cell.length_b   1.000
_cell.length_c   1.000
_cell.angle_alpha   90.00
_cell.angle_beta   90.00
_cell.angle_gamma   90.00
#
_symmetry.space_group_name_H-M   'P 1'
#
loop_
_entity.id
_entity.type
_entity.pdbx_description
1 polymer ?
#
loop_
_entity_poly.entity_id
_entity_poly.type
_entity_poly.pdbx_seq_one_letter_code
_entity_poly.pdbx_strand_id
1 'polypeptide(L)'
;MAFSSPASARPQRSPDEVEDIILRKILLVSLTPLANPGPAVAYLELTAAELLSESRPLLALRDAAERLLIDRLSLPDPPAGSPTPFAFLVSAFRRAADEARKISTIRDAALRARLAASIAHLRALILSYARIVAGNPDTFPSQPGAQHPAAELLVFLLAEAADPLDPTPGPGAPPPPGFIDEFFSGADYDSIETAMGELYELLRQSVDKVSALGDFQRPLRVLRRLVGIPNCAKALVNHPKWIPKNQIMFIGEGRVMELYSVLGAFFHVSAIRDREFASKPDVGQQCFSEASSRRPADLLSSFTTIKSVMNGLYDGLKDILLTLLKNLDTREKVLEYIAEVINKNASRSGMQVDPLKCASSGMFVNLSAVMLRLCEPFLDNMESKKDKIDVKYLFCNNRIDFKDLTAINASSEEVSSWIESINNEHAQNNASGEARFVESQEATSSGKNSASSQLRCSKKNFSFVCECFFMTSRVLNLGLMKAISDFKHISQQLARFEDDLESNRAVRDQGGGSPQLEQDITRLEKIVEILSQDKLCYEAQILRDGAFLQRALSFYRLMILWSVNLVGGFKMPLPSQCSKEFACIPEHFLDDAMDLLVLTSRIPKALESFVLVSIILIHFTMI
;
A
#
# COMPACT_ATOMS: atom_id res chain seq x y z
N MET A 1 28.06 38.74 74.98
CA MET A 1 27.79 37.30 74.72
C MET A 1 26.37 37.19 74.21
N ALA A 2 26.21 36.99 72.90
CA ALA A 2 24.92 36.70 72.29
C ALA A 2 25.09 35.38 71.51
N PHE A 3 24.35 34.36 71.94
CA PHE A 3 24.33 33.04 71.34
C PHE A 3 23.73 33.11 69.93
N SER A 4 24.47 32.68 68.93
CA SER A 4 23.99 32.42 67.58
C SER A 4 23.36 31.03 67.53
N SER A 5 22.05 30.95 67.28
CA SER A 5 21.36 29.71 66.95
C SER A 5 21.82 29.18 65.58
N PRO A 6 22.09 27.88 65.41
CA PRO A 6 22.44 27.33 64.11
C PRO A 6 21.19 27.25 63.22
N ALA A 7 21.31 27.76 61.99
CA ALA A 7 20.32 27.58 60.94
C ALA A 7 20.15 26.07 60.65
N SER A 8 18.92 25.57 60.71
CA SER A 8 18.60 24.19 60.37
C SER A 8 18.90 23.92 58.88
N ALA A 9 19.91 23.11 58.62
CA ALA A 9 20.17 22.58 57.29
C ALA A 9 18.96 21.77 56.83
N ARG A 10 18.43 22.03 55.63
CA ARG A 10 17.41 21.18 55.01
C ARG A 10 17.95 19.74 54.94
N PRO A 11 17.18 18.72 55.34
CA PRO A 11 17.66 17.34 55.30
C PRO A 11 18.07 16.97 53.87
N GLN A 12 19.31 16.52 53.69
CA GLN A 12 19.78 15.97 52.43
C GLN A 12 19.04 14.65 52.21
N ARG A 13 18.20 14.60 51.17
CA ARG A 13 17.48 13.37 50.79
C ARG A 13 18.45 12.29 50.35
N SER A 14 18.18 11.05 50.71
CA SER A 14 18.99 9.91 50.27
C SER A 14 18.82 9.67 48.75
N PRO A 15 19.78 9.02 48.07
CA PRO A 15 19.65 8.66 46.65
C PRO A 15 18.36 7.86 46.35
N ASP A 16 17.99 6.95 47.25
CA ASP A 16 16.80 6.11 47.14
C ASP A 16 15.50 6.92 47.28
N GLU A 17 15.48 7.92 48.16
CA GLU A 17 14.34 8.85 48.28
C GLU A 17 14.18 9.73 47.04
N VAL A 18 15.29 10.14 46.41
CA VAL A 18 15.24 10.92 45.17
C VAL A 18 14.73 10.06 44.01
N GLU A 19 15.19 8.81 43.93
CA GLU A 19 14.71 7.82 42.94
C GLU A 19 13.20 7.56 43.10
N ASP A 20 12.75 7.30 44.32
CA ASP A 20 11.34 7.12 44.67
C ASP A 20 10.46 8.29 44.22
N ILE A 21 10.87 9.52 44.52
CA ILE A 21 10.13 10.72 44.11
C ILE A 21 10.00 10.80 42.58
N ILE A 22 11.04 10.44 41.84
CA ILE A 22 11.03 10.51 40.37
C ILE A 22 10.12 9.44 39.78
N LEU A 23 10.27 8.16 40.20
CA LEU A 23 9.46 7.08 39.64
C LEU A 23 7.97 7.26 40.00
N ARG A 24 7.65 7.71 41.22
CA ARG A 24 6.28 8.06 41.62
C ARG A 24 5.68 9.20 40.79
N LYS A 25 6.47 10.21 40.42
CA LYS A 25 6.02 11.30 39.55
C LYS A 25 5.77 10.85 38.11
N ILE A 26 6.59 9.95 37.58
CA ILE A 26 6.42 9.43 36.21
C ILE A 26 5.15 8.58 36.12
N LEU A 27 4.90 7.71 37.11
CA LEU A 27 3.75 6.81 37.13
C LEU A 27 2.49 7.42 37.77
N LEU A 28 2.61 8.56 38.44
CA LEU A 28 1.53 9.16 39.24
C LEU A 28 0.96 8.16 40.26
N VAL A 29 1.85 7.62 41.10
CA VAL A 29 1.53 6.59 42.11
C VAL A 29 1.98 6.98 43.51
N SER A 30 1.33 6.39 44.51
CA SER A 30 1.68 6.50 45.94
C SER A 30 1.70 5.10 46.57
N LEU A 31 2.73 4.82 47.38
CA LEU A 31 2.84 3.60 48.18
C LEU A 31 2.32 3.77 49.62
N THR A 32 1.89 4.98 49.97
CA THR A 32 1.27 5.30 51.25
C THR A 32 -0.15 5.83 51.02
N PRO A 33 -1.10 5.55 51.92
CA PRO A 33 -2.46 6.10 51.83
C PRO A 33 -2.44 7.63 51.74
N LEU A 34 -3.15 8.19 50.75
CA LEU A 34 -3.23 9.63 50.54
C LEU A 34 -4.30 10.24 51.47
N ALA A 35 -3.92 11.20 52.31
CA ALA A 35 -4.85 11.91 53.19
C ALA A 35 -5.88 12.78 52.43
N ASN A 36 -5.50 13.28 51.24
CA ASN A 36 -6.36 13.96 50.27
C ASN A 36 -6.04 13.40 48.87
N PRO A 37 -6.82 12.45 48.35
CA PRO A 37 -6.57 11.88 47.03
C PRO A 37 -6.85 12.95 45.96
N GLY A 38 -5.79 13.50 45.36
CA GLY A 38 -5.93 14.21 44.09
C GLY A 38 -6.37 13.21 43.01
N PRO A 39 -7.20 13.62 42.02
CA PRO A 39 -7.79 12.68 41.06
C PRO A 39 -6.78 11.96 40.14
N ALA A 40 -5.50 12.35 40.16
CA ALA A 40 -4.47 11.86 39.24
C ALA A 40 -3.47 10.86 39.85
N VAL A 41 -3.28 10.82 41.18
CA VAL A 41 -2.28 9.96 41.84
C VAL A 41 -2.97 8.77 42.48
N ALA A 42 -2.63 7.56 42.03
CA ALA A 42 -3.24 6.34 42.54
C ALA A 42 -2.45 5.73 43.71
N TYR A 43 -3.16 5.27 44.74
CA TYR A 43 -2.57 4.45 45.79
C TYR A 43 -2.46 3.00 45.32
N LEU A 44 -1.25 2.44 45.38
CA LEU A 44 -0.94 1.08 44.94
C LEU A 44 -0.93 0.13 46.14
N GLU A 45 -2.12 -0.34 46.53
CA GLU A 45 -2.30 -1.16 47.73
C GLU A 45 -1.60 -2.53 47.60
N LEU A 46 -1.71 -3.18 46.43
CA LEU A 46 -1.13 -4.50 46.19
C LEU A 46 0.41 -4.42 46.26
N THR A 47 1.01 -3.48 45.53
CA THR A 47 2.48 -3.31 45.54
C THR A 47 2.98 -2.92 46.92
N ALA A 48 2.24 -2.07 47.65
CA ALA A 48 2.61 -1.70 49.02
C ALA A 48 2.57 -2.91 49.97
N ALA A 49 1.56 -3.77 49.86
CA ALA A 49 1.45 -4.99 50.65
C ALA A 49 2.58 -5.99 50.34
N GLU A 50 2.91 -6.17 49.06
CA GLU A 50 4.02 -7.05 48.62
C GLU A 50 5.36 -6.57 49.17
N LEU A 51 5.68 -5.28 49.05
CA LEU A 51 6.93 -4.71 49.58
C LEU A 51 7.05 -4.88 51.11
N LEU A 52 5.95 -4.69 51.85
CA LEU A 52 5.93 -4.93 53.29
C LEU A 52 6.16 -6.41 53.64
N SER A 53 5.59 -7.33 52.85
CA SER A 53 5.76 -8.77 53.04
C SER A 53 7.21 -9.23 52.80
N GLU A 54 7.91 -8.58 51.85
CA GLU A 54 9.32 -8.82 51.56
C GLU A 54 10.28 -8.10 52.53
N SER A 55 9.75 -7.42 53.56
CA SER A 55 10.53 -6.56 54.48
C SER A 55 11.32 -5.44 53.76
N ARG A 56 10.79 -4.95 52.64
CA ARG A 56 11.39 -3.87 51.84
C ARG A 56 10.81 -2.51 52.24
N PRO A 57 11.58 -1.41 52.08
CA PRO A 57 11.04 -0.07 52.31
C PRO A 57 9.95 0.27 51.29
N LEU A 58 8.95 1.06 51.70
CA LEU A 58 7.88 1.57 50.84
C LEU A 58 8.39 2.69 49.90
N LEU A 59 9.38 2.35 49.07
CA LEU A 59 10.02 3.24 48.11
C LEU A 59 9.86 2.68 46.70
N ALA A 60 9.51 3.55 45.74
CA ALA A 60 9.46 3.21 44.33
C ALA A 60 10.87 3.19 43.74
N LEU A 61 11.52 2.03 43.78
CA LEU A 61 12.87 1.82 43.24
C LEU A 61 12.84 1.11 41.90
N ARG A 62 13.96 1.19 41.14
CA ARG A 62 14.09 0.59 39.80
C ARG A 62 13.72 -0.89 39.73
N ASP A 63 14.05 -1.67 40.75
CA ASP A 63 13.78 -3.12 40.83
C ASP A 63 12.29 -3.46 41.09
N ALA A 64 11.51 -2.50 41.56
CA ALA A 64 10.06 -2.60 41.72
C ALA A 64 9.29 -1.92 40.57
N ALA A 65 9.97 -1.32 39.60
CA ALA A 65 9.36 -0.49 38.55
C ALA A 65 8.28 -1.23 37.73
N GLU A 66 8.51 -2.50 37.40
CA GLU A 66 7.56 -3.32 36.66
C GLU A 66 6.31 -3.64 37.49
N ARG A 67 6.48 -4.05 38.75
CA ARG A 67 5.36 -4.29 39.69
C ARG A 67 4.48 -3.05 39.86
N LEU A 68 5.12 -1.89 40.07
CA LEU A 68 4.45 -0.59 40.18
C LEU A 68 3.64 -0.25 38.92
N LEU A 69 4.18 -0.56 37.74
CA LEU A 69 3.52 -0.30 36.47
C LEU A 69 2.31 -1.23 36.29
N ILE A 70 2.45 -2.52 36.54
CA ILE A 70 1.37 -3.51 36.44
C ILE A 70 0.22 -3.15 37.37
N ASP A 71 0.50 -2.90 38.65
CA ASP A 71 -0.52 -2.55 39.65
C ASP A 71 -1.24 -1.25 39.26
N ARG A 72 -0.48 -0.25 38.77
CA ARG A 72 -1.07 1.00 38.26
C ARG A 72 -2.00 0.80 37.07
N LEU A 73 -1.67 -0.12 36.17
CA LEU A 73 -2.52 -0.43 35.01
C LEU A 73 -3.71 -1.33 35.39
N SER A 74 -3.61 -2.09 36.47
CA SER A 74 -4.60 -3.08 36.91
C SER A 74 -5.62 -2.55 37.91
N LEU A 75 -5.66 -1.24 38.14
CA LEU A 75 -6.57 -0.64 39.12
C LEU A 75 -8.04 -0.93 38.79
N PRO A 76 -8.83 -1.41 39.76
CA PRO A 76 -10.26 -1.69 39.56
C PRO A 76 -11.06 -0.39 39.42
N ASP A 77 -12.11 -0.41 38.59
CA ASP A 77 -13.11 0.64 38.41
C ASP A 77 -12.54 2.06 38.30
N PRO A 78 -11.80 2.38 37.22
CA PRO A 78 -11.16 3.67 37.09
C PRO A 78 -12.23 4.77 36.97
N PRO A 79 -12.10 5.90 37.71
CA PRO A 79 -13.14 6.94 37.79
C PRO A 79 -13.49 7.51 36.41
N ALA A 80 -14.72 7.99 36.23
CA ALA A 80 -15.17 8.57 34.97
C ALA A 80 -14.22 9.69 34.49
N GLY A 81 -13.69 9.58 33.26
CA GLY A 81 -12.70 10.52 32.69
C GLY A 81 -11.22 10.14 32.93
N SER A 82 -10.96 8.97 33.50
CA SER A 82 -9.60 8.40 33.58
C SER A 82 -9.06 8.05 32.18
N PRO A 83 -7.76 8.23 31.92
CA PRO A 83 -7.16 7.88 30.64
C PRO A 83 -7.18 6.36 30.45
N THR A 84 -7.29 5.91 29.19
CA THR A 84 -7.09 4.50 28.84
C THR A 84 -5.68 4.04 29.23
N PRO A 85 -5.45 2.73 29.42
CA PRO A 85 -4.11 2.20 29.71
C PRO A 85 -3.05 2.70 28.72
N PHE A 86 -3.37 2.74 27.42
CA PHE A 86 -2.47 3.24 26.38
C PHE A 86 -2.21 4.75 26.51
N ALA A 87 -3.25 5.58 26.66
CA ALA A 87 -3.11 7.03 26.83
C ALA A 87 -2.30 7.38 28.11
N PHE A 88 -2.47 6.58 29.17
CA PHE A 88 -1.68 6.70 30.39
C PHE A 88 -0.20 6.40 30.12
N LEU A 89 0.13 5.31 29.41
CA LEU A 89 1.49 4.92 29.06
C LEU A 89 2.18 5.98 28.18
N VAL A 90 1.48 6.51 27.18
CA VAL A 90 1.97 7.62 26.33
C VAL A 90 2.28 8.85 27.19
N SER A 91 1.39 9.18 28.14
CA SER A 91 1.60 10.30 29.05
C SER A 91 2.74 10.05 30.04
N ALA A 92 2.91 8.81 30.51
CA ALA A 92 4.02 8.40 31.37
C ALA A 92 5.35 8.50 30.64
N PHE A 93 5.39 8.13 29.36
CA PHE A 93 6.56 8.28 28.51
C PHE A 93 6.99 9.75 28.35
N ARG A 94 6.01 10.66 28.17
CA ARG A 94 6.27 12.11 28.17
C ARG A 94 6.85 12.58 29.50
N ARG A 95 6.23 12.18 30.62
CA ARG A 95 6.72 12.52 31.97
C ARG A 95 8.14 12.00 32.23
N ALA A 96 8.46 10.79 31.76
CA ALA A 96 9.80 10.23 31.86
C ALA A 96 10.84 11.10 31.12
N ALA A 97 10.51 11.59 29.92
CA ALA A 97 11.39 12.51 29.18
C ALA A 97 11.54 13.87 29.89
N ASP A 98 10.47 14.38 30.51
CA ASP A 98 10.52 15.63 31.28
C ASP A 98 11.41 15.51 32.52
N GLU A 99 11.29 14.40 33.27
CA GLU A 99 12.15 14.14 34.43
C GLU A 99 13.59 13.87 34.01
N ALA A 100 13.83 13.19 32.87
CA ALA A 100 15.17 13.02 32.31
C ALA A 100 15.85 14.37 32.01
N ARG A 101 15.09 15.35 31.50
CA ARG A 101 15.59 16.73 31.30
C ARG A 101 15.88 17.42 32.63
N LYS A 102 15.02 17.27 33.64
CA LYS A 102 15.21 17.91 34.96
C LYS A 102 16.45 17.38 35.69
N ILE A 103 16.72 16.07 35.64
CA ILE A 103 17.91 15.50 36.31
C ILE A 103 19.23 15.96 35.71
N SER A 104 19.24 16.51 34.48
CA SER A 104 20.45 17.09 33.88
C SER A 104 21.04 18.25 34.69
N THR A 105 20.21 18.90 35.51
CA THR A 105 20.61 20.02 36.39
C THR A 105 21.26 19.56 37.70
N ILE A 106 21.24 18.26 38.01
CA ILE A 106 21.83 17.69 39.23
C ILE A 106 23.36 17.69 39.09
N ARG A 107 24.04 18.33 40.06
CA ARG A 107 25.51 18.45 40.08
C ARG A 107 26.22 17.15 40.41
N ASP A 108 25.62 16.28 41.23
CA ASP A 108 26.18 14.98 41.58
C ASP A 108 26.10 14.03 40.38
N ALA A 109 27.27 13.68 39.82
CA ALA A 109 27.37 12.82 38.65
C ALA A 109 26.93 11.38 38.91
N ALA A 110 27.20 10.83 40.11
CA ALA A 110 26.86 9.45 40.44
C ALA A 110 25.34 9.30 40.64
N LEU A 111 24.73 10.23 41.38
CA LEU A 111 23.28 10.29 41.53
C LEU A 111 22.60 10.51 40.17
N ARG A 112 23.10 11.44 39.34
CA ARG A 112 22.55 11.69 38.00
C ARG A 112 22.59 10.45 37.12
N ALA A 113 23.70 9.71 37.11
CA ALA A 113 23.83 8.47 36.33
C ALA A 113 22.87 7.38 36.81
N ARG A 114 22.71 7.23 38.14
CA ARG A 114 21.74 6.30 38.72
C ARG A 114 20.30 6.63 38.30
N LEU A 115 19.89 7.89 38.48
CA LEU A 115 18.53 8.33 38.12
C LEU A 115 18.27 8.20 36.62
N ALA A 116 19.26 8.53 35.78
CA ALA A 116 19.15 8.34 34.33
C ALA A 116 18.94 6.87 33.97
N ALA A 117 19.64 5.94 34.62
CA ALA A 117 19.43 4.50 34.41
C ALA A 117 18.05 4.03 34.87
N SER A 118 17.53 4.52 36.00
CA SER A 118 16.19 4.17 36.48
C SER A 118 15.09 4.73 35.56
N ILE A 119 15.22 5.97 35.07
CA ILE A 119 14.28 6.55 34.10
C ILE A 119 14.33 5.80 32.77
N ALA A 120 15.54 5.45 32.28
CA ALA A 120 15.70 4.69 31.06
C ALA A 120 15.07 3.28 31.16
N HIS A 121 15.27 2.59 32.29
CA HIS A 121 14.65 1.30 32.55
C HIS A 121 13.12 1.39 32.57
N LEU A 122 12.56 2.38 33.29
CA LEU A 122 11.12 2.58 33.34
C LEU A 122 10.54 2.97 31.97
N ARG A 123 11.25 3.79 31.17
CA ARG A 123 10.84 4.15 29.81
C ARG A 123 10.77 2.92 28.89
N ALA A 124 11.74 2.01 29.00
CA ALA A 124 11.73 0.76 28.25
C ALA A 124 10.54 -0.14 28.63
N LEU A 125 10.23 -0.25 29.93
CA LEU A 125 9.04 -0.96 30.41
C LEU A 125 7.75 -0.31 29.89
N ILE A 126 7.61 1.01 29.98
CA ILE A 126 6.44 1.74 29.46
C ILE A 126 6.21 1.44 27.97
N LEU A 127 7.28 1.43 27.15
CA LEU A 127 7.17 1.09 25.73
C LEU A 127 6.77 -0.36 25.50
N SER A 128 7.35 -1.31 26.25
CA SER A 128 7.00 -2.73 26.15
C SER A 128 5.52 -2.96 26.47
N TYR A 129 5.03 -2.41 27.58
CA TYR A 129 3.61 -2.48 27.94
C TYR A 129 2.71 -1.71 26.97
N ALA A 130 3.17 -0.61 26.38
CA ALA A 130 2.42 0.10 25.35
C ALA A 130 2.20 -0.76 24.10
N ARG A 131 3.20 -1.56 23.69
CA ARG A 131 3.05 -2.52 22.59
C ARG A 131 2.09 -3.66 22.94
N ILE A 132 2.21 -4.20 24.16
CA ILE A 132 1.31 -5.27 24.65
C ILE A 132 -0.14 -4.78 24.65
N VAL A 133 -0.41 -3.61 25.22
CA VAL A 133 -1.75 -3.00 25.23
C VAL A 133 -2.23 -2.69 23.82
N ALA A 134 -1.34 -2.25 22.93
CA ALA A 134 -1.70 -1.96 21.54
C ALA A 134 -2.06 -3.22 20.73
N GLY A 135 -1.43 -4.36 21.02
CA GLY A 135 -1.78 -5.64 20.41
C GLY A 135 -2.97 -6.33 21.08
N ASN A 136 -3.10 -6.19 22.40
CA ASN A 136 -4.11 -6.85 23.21
C ASN A 136 -4.80 -5.81 24.12
N PRO A 137 -5.85 -5.12 23.64
CA PRO A 137 -6.50 -4.04 24.39
C PRO A 137 -7.11 -4.51 25.71
N ASP A 138 -7.53 -5.77 25.79
CA ASP A 138 -8.17 -6.37 26.97
C ASP A 138 -7.18 -6.81 28.07
N THR A 139 -5.87 -6.54 27.90
CA THR A 139 -4.83 -6.92 28.88
C THR A 139 -5.05 -6.28 30.24
N PHE A 140 -5.59 -5.05 30.28
CA PHE A 140 -5.84 -4.30 31.52
C PHE A 140 -7.26 -3.73 31.55
N PRO A 141 -7.84 -3.49 32.74
CA PRO A 141 -9.15 -2.88 32.88
C PRO A 141 -9.25 -1.54 32.14
N SER A 142 -10.27 -1.39 31.30
CA SER A 142 -10.58 -0.15 30.59
C SER A 142 -12.08 0.15 30.64
N GLN A 143 -12.44 1.40 30.35
CA GLN A 143 -13.85 1.79 30.31
C GLN A 143 -14.62 1.04 29.21
N PRO A 144 -15.90 0.68 29.43
CA PRO A 144 -16.73 0.05 28.41
C PRO A 144 -16.85 0.95 27.17
N GLY A 145 -16.49 0.42 25.99
CA GLY A 145 -16.53 1.18 24.73
C GLY A 145 -15.31 2.08 24.48
N ALA A 146 -14.21 1.91 25.23
CA ALA A 146 -12.95 2.56 24.91
C ALA A 146 -12.50 2.25 23.48
N GLN A 147 -11.99 3.25 22.77
CA GLN A 147 -11.44 3.05 21.43
C GLN A 147 -10.19 2.18 21.49
N HIS A 148 -9.99 1.38 20.44
CA HIS A 148 -8.79 0.55 20.30
C HIS A 148 -7.52 1.42 20.34
N PRO A 149 -6.46 1.03 21.07
CA PRO A 149 -5.21 1.81 21.17
C PRO A 149 -4.56 2.17 19.83
N ALA A 150 -4.73 1.30 18.83
CA ALA A 150 -4.27 1.55 17.46
C ALA A 150 -4.87 2.83 16.83
N ALA A 151 -6.06 3.26 17.27
CA ALA A 151 -6.67 4.51 16.80
C ALA A 151 -5.88 5.74 17.28
N GLU A 152 -5.46 5.76 18.55
CA GLU A 152 -4.62 6.83 19.09
C GLU A 152 -3.23 6.82 18.43
N LEU A 153 -2.66 5.63 18.21
CA LEU A 153 -1.41 5.46 17.48
C LEU A 153 -1.49 5.98 16.03
N LEU A 154 -2.61 5.72 15.33
CA LEU A 154 -2.85 6.23 13.99
C LEU A 154 -2.96 7.75 13.98
N VAL A 155 -3.66 8.35 14.95
CA VAL A 155 -3.76 9.81 15.10
C VAL A 155 -2.37 10.44 15.25
N PHE A 156 -1.50 9.87 16.09
CA PHE A 156 -0.11 10.34 16.21
C PHE A 156 0.68 10.24 14.92
N LEU A 157 0.56 9.12 14.21
CA LEU A 157 1.24 8.92 12.93
C LEU A 157 0.76 9.91 11.86
N LEU A 158 -0.55 10.16 11.79
CA LEU A 158 -1.14 11.13 10.85
C LEU A 158 -0.75 12.57 11.22
N ALA A 159 -0.67 12.91 12.51
CA ALA A 159 -0.20 14.20 12.97
C ALA A 159 1.28 14.45 12.59
N GLU A 160 2.16 13.47 12.78
CA GLU A 160 3.57 13.58 12.35
C GLU A 160 3.73 13.58 10.82
N ALA A 161 2.79 12.98 10.10
CA ALA A 161 2.76 12.97 8.65
C ALA A 161 2.13 14.24 8.04
N ALA A 162 1.65 15.19 8.84
CA ALA A 162 1.12 16.46 8.34
C ALA A 162 2.25 17.30 7.71
N ASP A 163 2.00 17.85 6.53
CA ASP A 163 2.95 18.75 5.86
C ASP A 163 2.81 20.14 6.50
N PRO A 164 3.90 20.81 6.94
CA PRO A 164 3.83 22.17 7.45
C PRO A 164 3.20 23.19 6.48
N LEU A 165 3.21 22.88 5.17
CA LEU A 165 2.63 23.70 4.12
C LEU A 165 1.16 23.38 3.80
N ASP A 166 0.61 22.31 4.38
CA ASP A 166 -0.79 21.92 4.20
C ASP A 166 -1.70 22.78 5.10
N PRO A 167 -2.71 23.48 4.54
CA PRO A 167 -3.59 24.34 5.31
C PRO A 167 -4.51 23.57 6.27
N THR A 168 -4.65 22.25 6.10
CA THR A 168 -5.46 21.43 7.00
C THR A 168 -4.60 20.98 8.18
N PRO A 169 -4.98 21.25 9.44
CA PRO A 169 -4.18 20.82 10.59
C PRO A 169 -4.20 19.29 10.71
N GLY A 170 -3.10 18.71 11.21
CA GLY A 170 -3.03 17.30 11.55
C GLY A 170 -4.07 16.93 12.61
N PRO A 171 -4.60 15.69 12.59
CA PRO A 171 -5.59 15.27 13.56
C PRO A 171 -4.95 15.14 14.96
N GLY A 172 -5.65 15.64 15.98
CA GLY A 172 -5.29 15.42 17.38
C GLY A 172 -4.04 16.16 17.87
N ALA A 173 -3.58 15.77 19.07
CA ALA A 173 -2.35 16.31 19.67
C ALA A 173 -1.12 15.54 19.15
N PRO A 174 0.03 16.21 18.97
CA PRO A 174 1.25 15.53 18.53
C PRO A 174 1.72 14.50 19.57
N PRO A 175 2.35 13.39 19.13
CA PRO A 175 2.90 12.41 20.04
C PRO A 175 4.00 13.02 20.92
N PRO A 176 4.30 12.40 22.08
CA PRO A 176 5.51 12.73 22.81
C PRO A 176 6.77 12.55 21.93
N PRO A 177 7.76 13.46 22.01
CA PRO A 177 8.96 13.36 21.19
C PRO A 177 9.67 12.00 21.33
N GLY A 178 9.98 11.37 20.19
CA GLY A 178 10.65 10.07 20.12
C GLY A 178 9.76 8.86 20.45
N PHE A 179 8.48 9.05 20.82
CA PHE A 179 7.59 7.93 21.15
C PHE A 179 7.40 6.99 19.97
N ILE A 180 7.03 7.52 18.81
CA ILE A 180 6.77 6.73 17.60
C ILE A 180 8.02 5.98 17.15
N ASP A 181 9.16 6.67 17.09
CA ASP A 181 10.41 6.06 16.64
C ASP A 181 10.84 4.93 17.58
N GLU A 182 10.80 5.13 18.90
CA GLU A 182 11.17 4.07 19.86
C GLU A 182 10.12 2.95 19.93
N PHE A 183 8.83 3.26 19.71
CA PHE A 183 7.76 2.26 19.66
C PHE A 183 8.02 1.24 18.55
N PHE A 184 8.40 1.69 17.35
CA PHE A 184 8.60 0.81 16.19
C PHE A 184 10.03 0.29 15.99
N SER A 185 11.08 1.07 16.29
CA SER A 185 12.47 0.72 15.93
C SER A 185 13.14 -0.31 16.84
N GLY A 186 12.72 -0.40 18.10
CA GLY A 186 13.33 -1.28 19.12
C GLY A 186 12.53 -2.54 19.45
N ALA A 187 11.52 -2.88 18.64
CA ALA A 187 10.63 -4.02 18.87
C ALA A 187 11.06 -5.26 18.08
N ASP A 188 10.97 -6.43 18.72
CA ASP A 188 10.96 -7.71 18.03
C ASP A 188 9.66 -7.89 17.22
N TYR A 189 9.65 -8.84 16.29
CA TYR A 189 8.52 -9.04 15.38
C TYR A 189 7.24 -9.44 16.13
N ASP A 190 7.35 -10.37 17.08
CA ASP A 190 6.21 -10.95 17.79
C ASP A 190 5.47 -9.90 18.65
N SER A 191 6.20 -8.94 19.24
CA SER A 191 5.57 -7.89 20.05
C SER A 191 4.85 -6.83 19.22
N ILE A 192 5.25 -6.62 17.96
CA ILE A 192 4.68 -5.57 17.11
C ILE A 192 3.61 -6.10 16.14
N GLU A 193 3.71 -7.35 15.70
CA GLU A 193 2.80 -7.94 14.71
C GLU A 193 1.32 -7.74 15.08
N THR A 194 0.95 -8.06 16.32
CA THR A 194 -0.44 -7.92 16.79
C THR A 194 -0.91 -6.47 16.80
N ALA A 195 -0.07 -5.54 17.27
CA ALA A 195 -0.38 -4.11 17.29
C ALA A 195 -0.50 -3.53 15.86
N MET A 196 0.26 -4.07 14.91
CA MET A 196 0.22 -3.65 13.51
C MET A 196 -1.05 -4.10 12.79
N GLY A 197 -1.68 -5.20 13.21
CA GLY A 197 -2.90 -5.73 12.58
C GLY A 197 -4.01 -4.69 12.50
N GLU A 198 -4.48 -4.23 13.67
CA GLU A 198 -5.54 -3.22 13.72
C GLU A 198 -5.07 -1.86 13.19
N LEU A 199 -3.79 -1.50 13.38
CA LEU A 199 -3.25 -0.25 12.84
C LEU A 199 -3.34 -0.19 11.30
N TYR A 200 -2.97 -1.28 10.61
CA TYR A 200 -3.09 -1.34 9.15
C TYR A 200 -4.54 -1.36 8.68
N GLU A 201 -5.45 -1.96 9.45
CA GLU A 201 -6.87 -1.93 9.15
C GLU A 201 -7.45 -0.52 9.27
N LEU A 202 -7.15 0.20 10.35
CA LEU A 202 -7.57 1.59 10.52
C LEU A 202 -6.93 2.51 9.47
N LEU A 203 -5.66 2.28 9.13
CA LEU A 203 -4.98 3.01 8.06
C LEU A 203 -5.65 2.76 6.70
N ARG A 204 -6.02 1.52 6.38
CA ARG A 204 -6.81 1.19 5.17
C ARG A 204 -8.16 1.91 5.19
N GLN A 205 -8.87 1.91 6.32
CA GLN A 205 -10.16 2.60 6.45
C GLN A 205 -10.03 4.12 6.28
N SER A 206 -8.91 4.72 6.65
CA SER A 206 -8.69 6.17 6.49
C SER A 206 -8.68 6.64 5.03
N VAL A 207 -8.44 5.73 4.07
CA VAL A 207 -8.50 6.00 2.63
C VAL A 207 -9.69 5.34 1.94
N ASP A 208 -10.61 4.75 2.70
CA ASP A 208 -11.82 4.15 2.14
C ASP A 208 -12.70 5.23 1.51
N LYS A 209 -13.12 5.02 0.26
CA LYS A 209 -13.92 5.97 -0.54
C LYS A 209 -13.30 7.36 -0.65
N VAL A 210 -11.97 7.46 -0.63
CA VAL A 210 -11.25 8.72 -0.84
C VAL A 210 -10.90 8.87 -2.32
N SER A 211 -11.28 10.01 -2.92
CA SER A 211 -10.96 10.32 -4.32
C SER A 211 -9.59 11.01 -4.44
N ALA A 212 -9.17 11.28 -5.68
CA ALA A 212 -7.98 12.08 -5.96
C ALA A 212 -7.96 13.48 -5.32
N LEU A 213 -9.10 14.02 -4.87
CA LEU A 213 -9.18 15.33 -4.21
C LEU A 213 -9.29 15.24 -2.67
N GLY A 214 -9.35 14.04 -2.11
CA GLY A 214 -9.38 13.84 -0.65
C GLY A 214 -7.99 13.67 -0.03
N ASP A 215 -7.94 13.51 1.29
CA ASP A 215 -6.70 13.39 2.08
C ASP A 215 -6.18 11.95 2.11
N PHE A 216 -5.62 11.49 0.99
CA PHE A 216 -4.91 10.21 0.92
C PHE A 216 -3.40 10.37 1.16
N GLN A 217 -2.87 11.60 1.03
CA GLN A 217 -1.45 11.89 1.08
C GLN A 217 -0.87 11.61 2.47
N ARG A 218 -1.58 11.96 3.56
CA ARG A 218 -1.11 11.66 4.92
C ARG A 218 -1.11 10.16 5.22
N PRO A 219 -2.21 9.42 4.99
CA PRO A 219 -2.17 7.95 5.11
C PRO A 219 -1.06 7.31 4.28
N LEU A 220 -0.82 7.80 3.06
CA LEU A 220 0.23 7.27 2.18
C LEU A 220 1.64 7.53 2.75
N ARG A 221 1.89 8.72 3.31
CA ARG A 221 3.16 9.04 4.00
C ARG A 221 3.35 8.16 5.23
N VAL A 222 2.29 7.91 6.00
CA VAL A 222 2.32 6.98 7.15
C VAL A 222 2.67 5.58 6.69
N LEU A 223 1.98 5.05 5.69
CA LEU A 223 2.25 3.71 5.15
C LEU A 223 3.69 3.58 4.66
N ARG A 224 4.20 4.59 3.93
CA ARG A 224 5.59 4.62 3.45
C ARG A 224 6.60 4.60 4.60
N ARG A 225 6.35 5.36 5.69
CA ARG A 225 7.22 5.34 6.88
C ARG A 225 7.20 3.97 7.55
N LEU A 226 6.02 3.39 7.77
CA LEU A 226 5.89 2.08 8.41
C LEU A 226 6.61 0.99 7.60
N VAL A 227 6.48 1.01 6.26
CA VAL A 227 7.18 0.08 5.37
C VAL A 227 8.70 0.29 5.37
N GLY A 228 9.19 1.48 5.72
CA GLY A 228 10.62 1.73 5.92
C GLY A 228 11.21 0.99 7.13
N ILE A 229 10.37 0.49 8.04
CA ILE A 229 10.80 -0.26 9.24
C ILE A 229 10.66 -1.77 8.97
N PRO A 230 11.75 -2.56 9.03
CA PRO A 230 11.74 -3.96 8.57
C PRO A 230 10.65 -4.85 9.19
N ASN A 231 10.43 -4.76 10.51
CA ASN A 231 9.42 -5.59 11.19
C ASN A 231 7.99 -5.17 10.85
N CYS A 232 7.75 -3.86 10.66
CA CYS A 232 6.46 -3.35 10.20
C CYS A 232 6.19 -3.77 8.73
N ALA A 233 7.19 -3.69 7.87
CA ALA A 233 7.11 -4.19 6.49
C ALA A 233 6.77 -5.68 6.44
N LYS A 234 7.40 -6.49 7.30
CA LYS A 234 7.11 -7.91 7.46
C LYS A 234 5.69 -8.15 7.96
N ALA A 235 5.22 -7.36 8.94
CA ALA A 235 3.86 -7.44 9.46
C ALA A 235 2.81 -7.07 8.39
N LEU A 236 3.10 -6.09 7.54
CA LEU A 236 2.21 -5.70 6.43
C LEU A 236 1.97 -6.84 5.45
N VAL A 237 3.03 -7.51 4.98
CA VAL A 237 2.89 -8.60 4.00
C VAL A 237 2.32 -9.89 4.62
N ASN A 238 2.41 -10.03 5.95
CA ASN A 238 1.78 -11.12 6.71
C ASN A 238 0.34 -10.81 7.11
N HIS A 239 -0.12 -9.58 6.92
CA HIS A 239 -1.44 -9.16 7.35
C HIS A 239 -2.54 -10.04 6.71
N PRO A 240 -3.59 -10.43 7.45
CA PRO A 240 -4.67 -11.27 6.90
C PRO A 240 -5.37 -10.64 5.68
N LYS A 241 -5.36 -9.32 5.57
CA LYS A 241 -5.85 -8.55 4.43
C LYS A 241 -4.74 -8.07 3.49
N TRP A 242 -3.57 -8.69 3.49
CA TRP A 242 -2.60 -8.52 2.41
C TRP A 242 -3.17 -9.08 1.11
N ILE A 243 -3.61 -10.34 1.16
CA ILE A 243 -4.42 -10.99 0.13
C ILE A 243 -5.71 -11.49 0.82
N PRO A 244 -6.82 -10.75 0.72
CA PRO A 244 -8.09 -11.18 1.30
C PRO A 244 -8.54 -12.53 0.75
N LYS A 245 -8.88 -13.46 1.65
CA LYS A 245 -9.37 -14.80 1.32
C LYS A 245 -10.88 -14.95 1.45
N ASN A 246 -11.54 -13.99 2.08
CA ASN A 246 -12.96 -14.07 2.37
C ASN A 246 -13.76 -13.78 1.10
N GLN A 247 -14.60 -14.74 0.71
CA GLN A 247 -15.59 -14.52 -0.32
C GLN A 247 -16.75 -13.70 0.27
N ILE A 248 -17.07 -12.59 -0.38
CA ILE A 248 -18.20 -11.74 0.01
C ILE A 248 -19.32 -11.99 -0.99
N MET A 249 -20.53 -12.23 -0.48
CA MET A 249 -21.70 -12.50 -1.32
C MET A 249 -21.87 -11.37 -2.35
N PHE A 250 -22.06 -11.73 -3.62
CA PHE A 250 -22.23 -10.83 -4.77
C PHE A 250 -21.03 -9.96 -5.19
N ILE A 251 -19.90 -9.99 -4.47
CA ILE A 251 -18.68 -9.26 -4.83
C ILE A 251 -17.63 -10.26 -5.29
N GLY A 252 -17.14 -10.10 -6.53
CA GLY A 252 -16.12 -11.00 -7.08
C GLY A 252 -14.74 -10.73 -6.50
N GLU A 253 -13.85 -11.72 -6.64
CA GLU A 253 -12.55 -11.71 -5.96
C GLU A 253 -11.66 -10.54 -6.37
N GLY A 254 -11.71 -10.13 -7.64
CA GLY A 254 -10.96 -8.98 -8.13
C GLY A 254 -11.39 -7.68 -7.44
N ARG A 255 -12.69 -7.53 -7.20
CA ARG A 255 -13.25 -6.39 -6.47
C ARG A 255 -12.98 -6.47 -4.97
N VAL A 256 -12.99 -7.66 -4.38
CA VAL A 256 -12.58 -7.86 -2.98
C VAL A 256 -11.11 -7.46 -2.77
N MET A 257 -10.23 -7.81 -3.71
CA MET A 257 -8.81 -7.40 -3.67
C MET A 257 -8.66 -5.88 -3.59
N GLU A 258 -9.45 -5.12 -4.35
CA GLU A 258 -9.40 -3.65 -4.31
C GLU A 258 -9.89 -3.08 -2.98
N LEU A 259 -11.08 -3.49 -2.53
CA LEU A 259 -11.76 -2.81 -1.41
C LEU A 259 -11.25 -3.24 -0.03
N TYR A 260 -10.82 -4.49 0.11
CA TYR A 260 -10.50 -5.07 1.40
C TYR A 260 -9.02 -5.28 1.63
N SER A 261 -8.18 -5.31 0.58
CA SER A 261 -6.75 -5.40 0.81
C SER A 261 -6.18 -4.07 1.32
N VAL A 262 -5.10 -4.14 2.11
CA VAL A 262 -4.48 -2.93 2.66
C VAL A 262 -3.99 -2.01 1.52
N LEU A 263 -3.29 -2.55 0.53
CA LEU A 263 -2.80 -1.76 -0.61
C LEU A 263 -3.92 -1.41 -1.61
N GLY A 264 -4.92 -2.27 -1.77
CA GLY A 264 -6.05 -2.04 -2.67
C GLY A 264 -6.77 -0.73 -2.39
N ALA A 265 -6.97 -0.37 -1.12
CA ALA A 265 -7.61 0.88 -0.75
C ALA A 265 -6.82 2.12 -1.21
N PHE A 266 -5.48 2.07 -1.18
CA PHE A 266 -4.65 3.14 -1.74
C PHE A 266 -4.66 3.15 -3.27
N PHE A 267 -4.68 1.98 -3.90
CA PHE A 267 -4.81 1.91 -5.36
C PHE A 267 -6.21 2.36 -5.83
N HIS A 268 -7.26 2.25 -5.02
CA HIS A 268 -8.61 2.71 -5.38
C HIS A 268 -8.70 4.24 -5.55
N VAL A 269 -7.84 5.01 -4.87
CA VAL A 269 -7.83 6.48 -4.93
C VAL A 269 -7.61 6.96 -6.36
N SER A 270 -8.63 7.57 -6.97
CA SER A 270 -8.60 7.88 -8.40
C SER A 270 -9.43 9.13 -8.73
N ALA A 271 -9.14 9.74 -9.88
CA ALA A 271 -10.00 10.77 -10.48
C ALA A 271 -11.07 10.14 -11.39
N ILE A 272 -10.79 8.97 -11.97
CA ILE A 272 -11.77 8.15 -12.69
C ILE A 272 -12.85 7.69 -11.69
N ARG A 273 -14.10 8.00 -12.01
CA ARG A 273 -15.27 7.71 -11.17
C ARG A 273 -15.56 6.20 -11.15
N ASP A 274 -15.83 5.70 -9.95
CA ASP A 274 -16.41 4.38 -9.70
C ASP A 274 -17.88 4.56 -9.31
N ARG A 275 -18.81 3.99 -10.08
CA ARG A 275 -20.25 4.25 -9.89
C ARG A 275 -20.83 3.44 -8.74
N GLU A 276 -20.37 2.21 -8.58
CA GLU A 276 -20.83 1.25 -7.59
C GLU A 276 -20.22 1.57 -6.21
N PHE A 277 -18.98 2.07 -6.18
CA PHE A 277 -18.25 2.41 -4.95
C PHE A 277 -17.72 3.84 -5.02
N ALA A 278 -18.65 4.79 -5.13
CA ALA A 278 -18.32 6.21 -5.30
C ALA A 278 -17.45 6.76 -4.15
N SER A 279 -16.34 7.38 -4.56
CA SER A 279 -15.41 8.08 -3.67
C SER A 279 -15.77 9.56 -3.51
N LYS A 280 -15.32 10.15 -2.39
CA LYS A 280 -15.50 11.56 -2.07
C LYS A 280 -14.15 12.27 -1.90
N PRO A 281 -14.06 13.55 -2.26
CA PRO A 281 -15.07 14.33 -2.98
C PRO A 281 -15.28 13.90 -4.45
N ASP A 282 -16.44 14.16 -5.05
CA ASP A 282 -16.68 13.80 -6.46
C ASP A 282 -15.84 14.70 -7.39
N VAL A 283 -14.82 14.11 -8.01
CA VAL A 283 -13.87 14.83 -8.87
C VAL A 283 -14.55 15.43 -10.10
N GLY A 284 -15.48 14.69 -10.71
CA GLY A 284 -16.23 15.14 -11.89
C GLY A 284 -17.05 16.39 -11.59
N GLN A 285 -17.78 16.39 -10.47
CA GLN A 285 -18.59 17.54 -10.06
C GLN A 285 -17.73 18.73 -9.64
N GLN A 286 -16.64 18.52 -8.89
CA GLN A 286 -15.82 19.63 -8.41
C GLN A 286 -15.00 20.28 -9.54
N CYS A 287 -14.34 19.46 -10.35
CA CYS A 287 -13.40 19.94 -11.38
C CYS A 287 -14.06 20.20 -12.73
N PHE A 288 -15.16 19.54 -13.06
CA PHE A 288 -15.68 19.47 -14.42
C PHE A 288 -17.20 19.70 -14.55
N SER A 289 -17.90 20.17 -13.51
CA SER A 289 -19.31 20.56 -13.67
C SER A 289 -19.44 21.75 -14.61
N GLU A 290 -20.41 21.69 -15.53
CA GLU A 290 -20.67 22.76 -16.51
C GLU A 290 -19.41 23.14 -17.32
N ALA A 291 -18.60 22.14 -17.70
CA ALA A 291 -17.30 22.37 -18.34
C ALA A 291 -17.36 23.22 -19.62
N SER A 292 -18.48 23.22 -20.34
CA SER A 292 -18.70 24.02 -21.55
C SER A 292 -18.82 25.53 -21.27
N SER A 293 -19.24 25.93 -20.06
CA SER A 293 -19.37 27.34 -19.66
C SER A 293 -18.16 27.85 -18.85
N ARG A 294 -17.32 26.94 -18.33
CA ARG A 294 -16.13 27.29 -17.55
C ARG A 294 -15.06 27.97 -18.39
N ARG A 295 -14.29 28.86 -17.75
CA ARG A 295 -13.12 29.49 -18.39
C ARG A 295 -12.05 28.43 -18.67
N PRO A 296 -11.40 28.45 -19.83
CA PRO A 296 -10.34 27.47 -20.17
C PRO A 296 -9.21 27.40 -19.13
N ALA A 297 -8.86 28.53 -18.50
CA ALA A 297 -7.83 28.57 -17.45
C ALA A 297 -8.19 27.75 -16.20
N ASP A 298 -9.47 27.76 -15.79
CA ASP A 298 -9.94 27.05 -14.59
C ASP A 298 -9.95 25.53 -14.85
N LEU A 299 -10.29 25.10 -16.06
CA LEU A 299 -10.19 23.71 -16.51
C LEU A 299 -8.73 23.23 -16.53
N LEU A 300 -7.81 24.03 -17.08
CA LEU A 300 -6.38 23.71 -17.10
C LEU A 300 -5.78 23.60 -15.69
N SER A 301 -6.22 24.44 -14.75
CA SER A 301 -5.86 24.34 -13.34
C SER A 301 -6.33 23.01 -12.73
N SER A 302 -7.56 22.60 -13.02
CA SER A 302 -8.13 21.33 -12.55
C SER A 302 -7.33 20.13 -13.09
N PHE A 303 -7.02 20.13 -14.39
CA PHE A 303 -6.16 19.10 -14.99
C PHE A 303 -4.77 19.03 -14.34
N THR A 304 -4.16 20.20 -14.09
CA THR A 304 -2.82 20.28 -13.47
C THR A 304 -2.85 19.76 -12.03
N THR A 305 -3.90 20.10 -11.28
CA THR A 305 -4.09 19.62 -9.90
C THR A 305 -4.22 18.11 -9.85
N ILE A 306 -5.15 17.54 -10.63
CA ILE A 306 -5.36 16.09 -10.68
C ILE A 306 -4.07 15.38 -11.09
N LYS A 307 -3.39 15.85 -12.14
CA LYS A 307 -2.12 15.26 -12.58
C LYS A 307 -1.07 15.28 -11.46
N SER A 308 -0.90 16.40 -10.78
CA SER A 308 0.09 16.54 -9.71
C SER A 308 -0.19 15.58 -8.55
N VAL A 309 -1.45 15.57 -8.10
CA VAL A 309 -1.88 14.76 -6.95
C VAL A 309 -1.79 13.26 -7.27
N MET A 310 -2.23 12.84 -8.47
CA MET A 310 -2.10 11.45 -8.90
C MET A 310 -0.64 11.01 -9.06
N ASN A 311 0.25 11.88 -9.56
CA ASN A 311 1.68 11.56 -9.61
C ASN A 311 2.28 11.38 -8.21
N GLY A 312 1.86 12.19 -7.23
CA GLY A 312 2.22 12.00 -5.82
C GLY A 312 1.78 10.64 -5.27
N LEU A 313 0.55 10.19 -5.61
CA LEU A 313 0.07 8.85 -5.26
C LEU A 313 0.98 7.77 -5.86
N TYR A 314 1.27 7.87 -7.16
CA TYR A 314 2.06 6.87 -7.88
C TYR A 314 3.50 6.78 -7.35
N ASP A 315 4.12 7.91 -7.01
CA ASP A 315 5.47 7.94 -6.47
C ASP A 315 5.51 7.32 -5.06
N GLY A 316 4.53 7.64 -4.20
CA GLY A 316 4.42 7.02 -2.88
C GLY A 316 4.17 5.51 -2.93
N LEU A 317 3.29 5.04 -3.82
CA LEU A 317 3.02 3.62 -4.02
C LEU A 317 4.23 2.88 -4.64
N LYS A 318 4.95 3.52 -5.57
CA LYS A 318 6.22 3.01 -6.10
C LYS A 318 7.24 2.84 -4.98
N ASP A 319 7.42 3.84 -4.12
CA ASP A 319 8.38 3.78 -3.01
C ASP A 319 8.06 2.63 -2.05
N ILE A 320 6.78 2.45 -1.72
CA ILE A 320 6.29 1.35 -0.88
C ILE A 320 6.62 0.00 -1.51
N LEU A 321 6.16 -0.25 -2.75
CA LEU A 321 6.40 -1.52 -3.42
C LEU A 321 7.89 -1.78 -3.63
N LEU A 322 8.67 -0.76 -4.03
CA LEU A 322 10.11 -0.89 -4.24
C LEU A 322 10.85 -1.25 -2.95
N THR A 323 10.45 -0.66 -1.81
CA THR A 323 11.03 -0.98 -0.50
C THR A 323 10.75 -2.43 -0.12
N LEU A 324 9.50 -2.89 -0.30
CA LEU A 324 9.12 -4.28 -0.06
C LEU A 324 9.77 -5.26 -1.04
N LEU A 325 9.98 -4.89 -2.29
CA LEU A 325 10.65 -5.73 -3.29
C LEU A 325 12.16 -5.83 -3.06
N LYS A 326 12.79 -4.84 -2.41
CA LYS A 326 14.22 -4.89 -2.08
C LYS A 326 14.52 -5.87 -0.95
N ASN A 327 13.61 -6.05 -0.01
CA ASN A 327 13.79 -6.94 1.14
C ASN A 327 13.39 -8.40 0.78
N LEU A 328 14.24 -9.36 1.15
CA LEU A 328 14.05 -10.79 0.84
C LEU A 328 12.84 -11.39 1.56
N ASP A 329 12.54 -10.93 2.78
CA ASP A 329 11.41 -11.46 3.58
C ASP A 329 10.03 -11.04 3.03
N THR A 330 10.00 -9.98 2.21
CA THR A 330 8.78 -9.36 1.70
C THR A 330 8.61 -9.53 0.19
N ARG A 331 9.71 -9.63 -0.58
CA ARG A 331 9.70 -9.68 -2.06
C ARG A 331 8.72 -10.71 -2.62
N GLU A 332 8.81 -11.95 -2.14
CA GLU A 332 8.00 -13.05 -2.67
C GLU A 332 6.50 -12.81 -2.50
N LYS A 333 6.10 -12.22 -1.36
CA LYS A 333 4.70 -11.88 -1.06
C LYS A 333 4.18 -10.69 -1.85
N VAL A 334 5.06 -9.78 -2.26
CA VAL A 334 4.70 -8.69 -3.17
C VAL A 334 4.47 -9.21 -4.57
N LEU A 335 5.36 -10.08 -5.07
CA LEU A 335 5.18 -10.72 -6.38
C LEU A 335 3.93 -11.60 -6.41
N GLU A 336 3.64 -12.31 -5.31
CA GLU A 336 2.40 -13.06 -5.13
C GLU A 336 1.18 -12.13 -5.11
N TYR A 337 1.21 -11.02 -4.37
CA TYR A 337 0.12 -10.05 -4.35
C TYR A 337 -0.18 -9.48 -5.74
N ILE A 338 0.85 -9.04 -6.49
CA ILE A 338 0.67 -8.50 -7.84
C ILE A 338 0.09 -9.57 -8.77
N ALA A 339 0.60 -10.80 -8.71
CA ALA A 339 0.09 -11.91 -9.50
C ALA A 339 -1.38 -12.21 -9.18
N GLU A 340 -1.74 -12.20 -7.91
CA GLU A 340 -3.10 -12.46 -7.44
C GLU A 340 -4.08 -11.35 -7.87
N VAL A 341 -3.63 -10.08 -7.83
CA VAL A 341 -4.40 -8.95 -8.39
C VAL A 341 -4.63 -9.16 -9.89
N ILE A 342 -3.63 -9.60 -10.65
CA ILE A 342 -3.76 -9.86 -12.10
C ILE A 342 -4.75 -11.00 -12.35
N ASN A 343 -4.55 -12.17 -11.72
CA ASN A 343 -5.34 -13.37 -11.98
C ASN A 343 -6.83 -13.16 -11.61
N LYS A 344 -7.11 -12.59 -10.44
CA LYS A 344 -8.48 -12.32 -9.98
C LYS A 344 -9.24 -11.29 -10.82
N ASN A 345 -8.54 -10.59 -11.70
CA ASN A 345 -9.08 -9.56 -12.58
C ASN A 345 -8.88 -9.89 -14.06
N ALA A 346 -8.56 -11.14 -14.41
CA ALA A 346 -8.34 -11.56 -15.79
C ALA A 346 -9.53 -11.23 -16.70
N SER A 347 -10.76 -11.30 -16.19
CA SER A 347 -11.99 -10.96 -16.94
C SER A 347 -12.12 -9.48 -17.31
N ARG A 348 -11.25 -8.58 -16.80
CA ARG A 348 -11.20 -7.18 -17.25
C ARG A 348 -10.82 -7.03 -18.73
N SER A 349 -10.17 -8.04 -19.33
CA SER A 349 -9.85 -8.05 -20.75
C SER A 349 -11.08 -8.17 -21.66
N GLY A 350 -12.22 -8.62 -21.13
CA GLY A 350 -13.46 -8.73 -21.88
C GLY A 350 -14.01 -7.38 -22.34
N MET A 351 -14.88 -7.40 -23.37
CA MET A 351 -15.47 -6.18 -23.95
C MET A 351 -16.21 -5.33 -22.89
N GLN A 352 -16.99 -5.98 -22.02
CA GLN A 352 -17.68 -5.34 -20.90
C GLN A 352 -17.15 -5.90 -19.58
N VAL A 353 -16.73 -5.01 -18.69
CA VAL A 353 -16.22 -5.37 -17.36
C VAL A 353 -17.38 -5.32 -16.38
N ASP A 354 -17.54 -6.39 -15.60
CA ASP A 354 -18.49 -6.43 -14.50
C ASP A 354 -17.92 -5.66 -13.29
N PRO A 355 -18.52 -4.51 -12.90
CA PRO A 355 -17.98 -3.63 -11.87
C PRO A 355 -18.10 -4.18 -10.44
N LEU A 356 -18.89 -5.26 -10.26
CA LEU A 356 -19.00 -5.96 -8.98
C LEU A 356 -18.02 -7.13 -8.87
N LYS A 357 -17.53 -7.66 -10.00
CA LYS A 357 -16.57 -8.78 -10.01
C LYS A 357 -15.13 -8.33 -10.08
N CYS A 358 -14.86 -7.32 -10.89
CA CYS A 358 -13.51 -6.83 -11.13
C CYS A 358 -13.25 -5.56 -10.33
N ALA A 359 -11.98 -5.31 -10.05
CA ALA A 359 -11.51 -4.03 -9.55
C ALA A 359 -11.83 -2.90 -10.53
N SER A 360 -11.88 -1.67 -10.05
CA SER A 360 -12.17 -0.48 -10.83
C SER A 360 -11.09 -0.16 -11.88
N SER A 361 -11.46 0.64 -12.88
CA SER A 361 -10.49 1.18 -13.83
C SER A 361 -9.50 2.14 -13.16
N GLY A 362 -9.88 2.83 -12.09
CA GLY A 362 -8.98 3.67 -11.29
C GLY A 362 -7.83 2.86 -10.68
N MET A 363 -8.14 1.75 -9.99
CA MET A 363 -7.13 0.86 -9.40
C MET A 363 -6.12 0.36 -10.43
N PHE A 364 -6.60 -0.12 -11.57
CA PHE A 364 -5.73 -0.70 -12.59
C PHE A 364 -4.93 0.34 -13.38
N VAL A 365 -5.45 1.56 -13.56
CA VAL A 365 -4.67 2.69 -14.11
C VAL A 365 -3.56 3.09 -13.14
N ASN A 366 -3.85 3.15 -11.84
CA ASN A 366 -2.86 3.45 -10.82
C ASN A 366 -1.78 2.36 -10.76
N LEU A 367 -2.19 1.09 -10.77
CA LEU A 367 -1.26 -0.05 -10.80
C LEU A 367 -0.39 -0.01 -12.08
N SER A 368 -0.97 0.33 -13.23
CA SER A 368 -0.23 0.54 -14.48
C SER A 368 0.86 1.61 -14.34
N ALA A 369 0.51 2.77 -13.77
CA ALA A 369 1.44 3.87 -13.58
C ALA A 369 2.58 3.53 -12.59
N VAL A 370 2.30 2.70 -11.57
CA VAL A 370 3.30 2.23 -10.60
C VAL A 370 4.20 1.16 -11.19
N MET A 371 3.64 0.16 -11.90
CA MET A 371 4.41 -0.90 -12.54
C MET A 371 5.36 -0.36 -13.60
N LEU A 372 4.93 0.63 -14.41
CA LEU A 372 5.82 1.32 -15.34
C LEU A 372 7.00 2.02 -14.65
N ARG A 373 6.78 2.65 -13.49
CA ARG A 373 7.84 3.26 -12.67
C ARG A 373 8.80 2.23 -12.09
N LEU A 374 8.33 1.02 -11.76
CA LEU A 374 9.18 -0.08 -11.33
C LEU A 374 10.02 -0.64 -12.50
N CYS A 375 9.52 -0.51 -13.73
CA CYS A 375 10.26 -0.89 -14.94
C CYS A 375 11.31 0.14 -15.38
N GLU A 376 11.19 1.41 -15.01
CA GLU A 376 12.12 2.51 -15.40
C GLU A 376 13.61 2.10 -15.39
N PRO A 377 14.16 1.48 -14.33
CA PRO A 377 15.59 1.17 -14.26
C PRO A 377 16.09 0.24 -15.37
N PHE A 378 15.20 -0.51 -16.03
CA PHE A 378 15.53 -1.37 -17.15
C PHE A 378 14.94 -0.94 -18.49
N LEU A 379 14.11 0.11 -18.52
CA LEU A 379 13.73 0.81 -19.75
C LEU A 379 14.86 1.73 -20.25
N ASP A 380 15.69 2.29 -19.37
CA ASP A 380 16.80 3.17 -19.80
C ASP A 380 17.95 2.41 -20.49
N ASN A 381 18.04 1.09 -20.29
CA ASN A 381 19.13 0.24 -20.78
C ASN A 381 18.60 -0.95 -21.59
N MET A 382 17.58 -0.71 -22.43
CA MET A 382 16.81 -1.74 -23.15
C MET A 382 17.69 -2.79 -23.85
N GLU A 383 18.74 -2.35 -24.54
CA GLU A 383 19.61 -3.22 -25.33
C GLU A 383 20.39 -4.24 -24.48
N SER A 384 20.80 -3.86 -23.27
CA SER A 384 21.57 -4.72 -22.37
C SER A 384 20.71 -5.64 -21.49
N LYS A 385 19.41 -5.37 -21.39
CA LYS A 385 18.50 -6.06 -20.45
C LYS A 385 17.42 -6.89 -21.13
N LYS A 386 17.21 -6.76 -22.45
CA LYS A 386 16.29 -7.62 -23.20
C LYS A 386 16.61 -9.11 -23.04
N ASP A 387 17.89 -9.47 -22.89
CA ASP A 387 18.33 -10.87 -22.73
C ASP A 387 17.97 -11.45 -21.35
N LYS A 388 17.54 -10.61 -20.40
CA LYS A 388 17.06 -11.05 -19.07
C LYS A 388 15.58 -11.44 -19.08
N ILE A 389 14.87 -11.21 -20.20
CA ILE A 389 13.45 -11.51 -20.38
C ILE A 389 13.35 -12.88 -21.05
N ASP A 390 13.16 -13.91 -20.23
CA ASP A 390 13.04 -15.30 -20.69
C ASP A 390 11.61 -15.59 -21.14
N VAL A 391 11.42 -15.89 -22.43
CA VAL A 391 10.13 -16.26 -23.02
C VAL A 391 9.48 -17.46 -22.34
N LYS A 392 10.29 -18.35 -21.73
CA LYS A 392 9.80 -19.52 -20.98
C LYS A 392 8.96 -19.12 -19.76
N TYR A 393 9.02 -17.87 -19.32
CA TYR A 393 8.14 -17.37 -18.25
C TYR A 393 6.66 -17.53 -18.60
N LEU A 394 6.26 -17.29 -19.86
CA LEU A 394 4.87 -17.42 -20.31
C LEU A 394 4.30 -18.82 -20.07
N PHE A 395 5.16 -19.83 -19.99
CA PHE A 395 4.78 -21.25 -20.00
C PHE A 395 5.11 -21.97 -18.68
N CYS A 396 6.21 -21.57 -18.02
CA CYS A 396 6.78 -22.29 -16.88
C CYS A 396 6.67 -21.52 -15.55
N ASN A 397 6.07 -20.33 -15.55
CA ASN A 397 5.87 -19.58 -14.31
C ASN A 397 4.73 -20.19 -13.46
N ASN A 398 4.73 -19.88 -12.17
CA ASN A 398 3.75 -20.37 -11.19
C ASN A 398 2.85 -19.26 -10.62
N ARG A 399 2.88 -18.05 -11.20
CA ARG A 399 2.24 -16.87 -10.65
C ARG A 399 1.11 -16.36 -11.52
N ILE A 400 1.34 -16.14 -12.80
CA ILE A 400 0.38 -15.56 -13.73
C ILE A 400 -0.08 -16.62 -14.73
N ASP A 401 -1.39 -16.68 -14.94
CA ASP A 401 -1.96 -17.50 -15.99
C ASP A 401 -1.95 -16.78 -17.35
N PHE A 402 -1.31 -17.40 -18.34
CA PHE A 402 -1.28 -16.95 -19.73
C PHE A 402 -1.99 -17.92 -20.68
N LYS A 403 -2.52 -19.05 -20.18
CA LYS A 403 -2.99 -20.17 -21.03
C LYS A 403 -4.21 -19.83 -21.86
N ASP A 404 -5.11 -19.01 -21.32
CA ASP A 404 -6.36 -18.64 -21.97
C ASP A 404 -6.21 -17.43 -22.92
N LEU A 405 -4.99 -16.94 -23.11
CA LEU A 405 -4.73 -15.79 -23.98
C LEU A 405 -4.55 -16.24 -25.43
N THR A 406 -5.18 -15.53 -26.36
CA THR A 406 -4.98 -15.73 -27.80
C THR A 406 -3.50 -15.53 -28.14
N ALA A 407 -2.90 -16.55 -28.74
CA ALA A 407 -1.53 -16.49 -29.24
C ALA A 407 -1.47 -15.83 -30.62
N ILE A 408 -0.34 -15.22 -30.97
CA ILE A 408 -0.16 -14.54 -32.27
C ILE A 408 -0.39 -15.48 -33.46
N ASN A 409 0.15 -16.70 -33.41
CA ASN A 409 0.09 -17.62 -34.54
C ASN A 409 0.23 -19.10 -34.10
N ALA A 410 -0.53 -19.51 -33.09
CA ALA A 410 -0.58 -20.89 -32.61
C ALA A 410 -1.97 -21.22 -32.06
N SER A 411 -2.41 -22.48 -32.22
CA SER A 411 -3.65 -22.96 -31.59
C SER A 411 -3.46 -23.22 -30.08
N SER A 412 -4.55 -23.27 -29.32
CA SER A 412 -4.53 -23.64 -27.89
C SER A 412 -3.88 -25.01 -27.65
N GLU A 413 -4.12 -25.96 -28.55
CA GLU A 413 -3.55 -27.31 -28.51
C GLU A 413 -2.05 -27.27 -28.81
N GLU A 414 -1.63 -26.47 -29.80
CA GLU A 414 -0.21 -26.30 -30.16
C GLU A 414 0.58 -25.69 -29.00
N VAL A 415 0.04 -24.63 -28.38
CA VAL A 415 0.63 -24.00 -27.18
C VAL A 415 0.73 -25.01 -26.05
N SER A 416 -0.34 -25.77 -25.78
CA SER A 416 -0.36 -26.78 -24.72
C SER A 416 0.67 -27.90 -24.94
N SER A 417 0.76 -28.41 -26.17
CA SER A 417 1.73 -29.44 -26.55
C SER A 417 3.18 -28.98 -26.37
N TRP A 418 3.43 -27.68 -26.61
CA TRP A 418 4.75 -27.10 -26.44
C TRP A 418 5.10 -26.86 -24.97
N ILE A 419 4.13 -26.46 -24.14
CA ILE A 419 4.29 -26.41 -22.68
C ILE A 419 4.68 -27.79 -22.15
N GLU A 420 4.01 -28.86 -22.60
CA GLU A 420 4.34 -30.23 -22.23
C GLU A 420 5.75 -30.63 -22.68
N SER A 421 6.16 -30.28 -23.91
CA SER A 421 7.52 -30.59 -24.39
C SER A 421 8.59 -29.89 -23.55
N ILE A 422 8.41 -28.61 -23.21
CA ILE A 422 9.35 -27.87 -22.34
C ILE A 422 9.43 -28.50 -20.96
N ASN A 423 8.30 -28.89 -20.38
CA ASN A 423 8.26 -29.52 -19.06
C ASN A 423 8.98 -30.89 -19.06
N ASN A 424 8.81 -31.68 -20.13
CA ASN A 424 9.48 -32.96 -20.29
C ASN A 424 11.00 -32.82 -20.46
N GLU A 425 11.46 -31.84 -21.25
CA GLU A 425 12.90 -31.51 -21.38
C GLU A 425 13.49 -31.09 -20.02
N HIS A 426 12.75 -30.33 -19.22
CA HIS A 426 13.17 -29.94 -17.88
C HIS A 426 13.24 -31.12 -16.91
N ALA A 427 12.25 -32.02 -16.93
CA ALA A 427 12.24 -33.22 -16.10
C ALA A 427 13.42 -34.14 -16.43
N GLN A 428 13.76 -34.29 -17.71
CA GLN A 428 14.93 -35.07 -18.15
C GLN A 428 16.26 -34.41 -17.74
N ASN A 429 16.38 -33.08 -17.85
CA ASN A 429 17.57 -32.36 -17.43
C ASN A 429 17.79 -32.44 -15.91
N ASN A 430 16.73 -32.31 -15.09
CA ASN A 430 16.83 -32.47 -13.64
C ASN A 430 17.17 -33.92 -13.25
N ALA A 431 16.57 -34.92 -13.90
CA ALA A 431 16.89 -36.33 -13.66
C ALA A 431 18.35 -36.68 -14.04
N SER A 432 18.89 -36.06 -15.09
CA SER A 432 20.31 -36.23 -15.48
C SER A 432 21.29 -35.51 -14.54
N GLY A 433 20.87 -34.40 -13.93
CA GLY A 433 21.63 -33.66 -12.90
C GLY A 433 21.64 -34.39 -11.56
N GLU A 434 20.51 -34.97 -11.14
CA GLU A 434 20.43 -35.84 -9.98
C GLU A 434 21.16 -37.17 -10.20
N ALA A 435 21.12 -37.77 -11.39
CA ALA A 435 21.92 -38.96 -11.70
C ALA A 435 23.44 -38.73 -11.54
N ARG A 436 23.93 -37.53 -11.89
CA ARG A 436 25.33 -37.13 -11.63
C ARG A 436 25.66 -36.86 -10.17
N PHE A 437 24.66 -36.60 -9.33
CA PHE A 437 24.84 -36.37 -7.89
C PHE A 437 24.71 -37.69 -7.10
N VAL A 438 23.83 -38.60 -7.55
CA VAL A 438 23.61 -39.92 -6.95
C VAL A 438 24.77 -40.90 -7.22
N GLU A 439 25.51 -40.76 -8.32
CA GLU A 439 26.74 -41.54 -8.58
C GLU A 439 27.88 -41.24 -7.57
N SER A 440 27.72 -40.21 -6.72
CA SER A 440 28.65 -39.88 -5.62
C SER A 440 28.14 -40.21 -4.21
N GLN A 441 26.93 -40.78 -4.07
CA GLN A 441 26.34 -41.11 -2.76
C GLN A 441 25.61 -42.47 -2.70
N GLU A 442 25.93 -43.43 -3.56
CA GLU A 442 25.51 -44.82 -3.33
C GLU A 442 26.37 -45.52 -2.26
N ALA A 443 26.18 -45.10 -1.02
CA ALA A 443 26.31 -45.97 0.13
C ALA A 443 25.18 -45.66 1.12
N THR A 444 24.25 -46.60 1.21
CA THR A 444 23.29 -46.85 2.30
C THR A 444 21.85 -46.31 2.18
N SER A 445 20.95 -47.27 2.35
CA SER A 445 19.54 -47.21 2.78
C SER A 445 18.45 -47.03 1.72
N SER A 446 17.85 -48.19 1.41
CA SER A 446 16.60 -48.39 0.69
C SER A 446 15.40 -48.02 1.58
N GLY A 447 14.54 -47.12 1.10
CA GLY A 447 13.22 -46.84 1.68
C GLY A 447 12.23 -46.45 0.58
N LYS A 448 11.41 -47.40 0.14
CA LYS A 448 10.31 -47.18 -0.82
C LYS A 448 9.16 -46.45 -0.13
N ASN A 449 8.64 -45.38 -0.73
CA ASN A 449 7.26 -44.96 -0.52
C ASN A 449 6.64 -44.44 -1.82
N SER A 450 5.56 -45.10 -2.22
CA SER A 450 4.68 -44.76 -3.32
C SER A 450 3.73 -43.63 -2.91
N ALA A 451 3.80 -42.49 -3.59
CA ALA A 451 2.80 -41.43 -3.49
C ALA A 451 2.40 -40.95 -4.90
N SER A 452 1.08 -40.85 -5.07
CA SER A 452 0.32 -40.46 -6.25
C SER A 452 0.84 -39.22 -6.98
N SER A 453 0.95 -39.33 -8.30
CA SER A 453 1.38 -38.31 -9.26
C SER A 453 0.38 -37.16 -9.40
N GLN A 454 0.57 -36.08 -8.65
CA GLN A 454 0.24 -34.74 -9.10
C GLN A 454 1.53 -34.11 -9.62
N LEU A 455 1.56 -33.81 -10.92
CA LEU A 455 2.71 -33.23 -11.63
C LEU A 455 3.00 -31.81 -11.12
N ARG A 456 3.69 -31.67 -9.98
CA ARG A 456 4.20 -30.38 -9.50
C ARG A 456 5.46 -30.04 -10.29
N CYS A 457 5.36 -29.02 -11.14
CA CYS A 457 6.51 -28.43 -11.83
C CYS A 457 7.58 -28.00 -10.82
N SER A 458 8.83 -28.44 -11.02
CA SER A 458 9.99 -27.98 -10.26
C SER A 458 10.17 -26.47 -10.49
N LYS A 459 10.07 -25.68 -9.41
CA LYS A 459 10.11 -24.19 -9.44
C LYS A 459 11.31 -23.67 -10.23
N LYS A 460 11.09 -23.22 -11.47
CA LYS A 460 12.09 -22.44 -12.21
C LYS A 460 12.08 -21.02 -11.65
N ASN A 461 13.18 -20.60 -11.04
CA ASN A 461 13.33 -19.24 -10.54
C ASN A 461 13.64 -18.31 -11.73
N PHE A 462 12.73 -17.38 -12.01
CA PHE A 462 12.93 -16.34 -13.03
C PHE A 462 13.59 -15.11 -12.41
N SER A 463 14.23 -14.29 -13.25
CA SER A 463 14.78 -13.03 -12.76
C SER A 463 13.65 -12.05 -12.41
N PHE A 464 13.86 -11.20 -11.41
CA PHE A 464 12.91 -10.14 -11.08
C PHE A 464 12.55 -9.26 -12.29
N VAL A 465 13.53 -8.99 -13.18
CA VAL A 465 13.30 -8.21 -14.41
C VAL A 465 12.29 -8.92 -15.31
N CYS A 466 12.44 -10.24 -15.47
CA CYS A 466 11.52 -11.07 -16.25
C CYS A 466 10.11 -11.08 -15.65
N GLU A 467 9.99 -11.35 -14.34
CA GLU A 467 8.69 -11.35 -13.64
C GLU A 467 8.01 -9.98 -13.74
N CYS A 468 8.75 -8.91 -13.41
CA CYS A 468 8.23 -7.55 -13.45
C CYS A 468 7.81 -7.15 -14.87
N PHE A 469 8.55 -7.55 -15.91
CA PHE A 469 8.21 -7.27 -17.30
C PHE A 469 6.86 -7.88 -17.70
N PHE A 470 6.67 -9.18 -17.47
CA PHE A 470 5.43 -9.86 -17.86
C PHE A 470 4.24 -9.48 -16.96
N MET A 471 4.46 -9.25 -15.66
CA MET A 471 3.45 -8.67 -14.76
C MET A 471 3.00 -7.29 -15.23
N THR A 472 3.94 -6.41 -15.56
CA THR A 472 3.62 -5.08 -16.10
C THR A 472 2.81 -5.19 -17.39
N SER A 473 3.18 -6.09 -18.30
CA SER A 473 2.42 -6.29 -19.55
C SER A 473 0.95 -6.65 -19.28
N ARG A 474 0.70 -7.59 -18.36
CA ARG A 474 -0.68 -7.96 -18.01
C ARG A 474 -1.43 -6.83 -17.31
N VAL A 475 -0.76 -6.10 -16.41
CA VAL A 475 -1.36 -4.92 -15.75
C VAL A 475 -1.74 -3.84 -16.75
N LEU A 476 -0.90 -3.56 -17.75
CA LEU A 476 -1.19 -2.55 -18.78
C LEU A 476 -2.39 -2.95 -19.64
N ASN A 477 -2.47 -4.22 -20.04
CA ASN A 477 -3.60 -4.76 -20.80
C ASN A 477 -4.93 -4.63 -20.03
N LEU A 478 -4.95 -5.08 -18.77
CA LEU A 478 -6.15 -5.04 -17.90
C LEU A 478 -6.46 -3.62 -17.38
N GLY A 479 -5.51 -2.69 -17.50
CA GLY A 479 -5.58 -1.35 -16.91
C GLY A 479 -5.52 -0.23 -17.92
N LEU A 480 -4.32 0.25 -18.25
CA LEU A 480 -4.15 1.39 -19.14
C LEU A 480 -4.90 1.20 -20.48
N MET A 481 -4.72 0.06 -21.13
CA MET A 481 -5.32 -0.20 -22.45
C MET A 481 -6.83 -0.33 -22.36
N LYS A 482 -7.31 -1.02 -21.32
CA LYS A 482 -8.75 -1.08 -21.04
C LYS A 482 -9.34 0.31 -20.79
N ALA A 483 -8.68 1.15 -19.99
CA ALA A 483 -9.12 2.50 -19.70
C ALA A 483 -9.12 3.41 -20.94
N ILE A 484 -8.16 3.23 -21.86
CA ILE A 484 -8.15 3.89 -23.17
C ILE A 484 -9.36 3.44 -24.01
N SER A 485 -9.69 2.15 -24.02
CA SER A 485 -10.87 1.63 -24.71
C SER A 485 -12.16 2.21 -24.12
N ASP A 486 -12.27 2.24 -22.78
CA ASP A 486 -13.41 2.82 -22.07
C ASP A 486 -13.57 4.32 -22.41
N PHE A 487 -12.46 5.07 -22.45
CA PHE A 487 -12.46 6.47 -22.87
C PHE A 487 -12.96 6.66 -24.31
N LYS A 488 -12.52 5.82 -25.25
CA LYS A 488 -12.98 5.85 -26.65
C LYS A 488 -14.50 5.61 -26.70
N HIS A 489 -14.99 4.63 -25.96
CA HIS A 489 -16.41 4.31 -25.90
C HIS A 489 -17.24 5.43 -25.25
N ILE A 490 -16.80 5.99 -24.12
CA ILE A 490 -17.45 7.15 -23.48
C ILE A 490 -17.51 8.34 -24.44
N SER A 491 -16.43 8.61 -25.17
CA SER A 491 -16.38 9.71 -26.15
C SER A 491 -17.37 9.51 -27.30
N GLN A 492 -17.52 8.28 -27.80
CA GLN A 492 -18.50 7.95 -28.83
C GLN A 492 -19.94 8.03 -28.32
N GLN A 493 -20.19 7.55 -27.11
CA GLN A 493 -21.52 7.66 -26.48
C GLN A 493 -21.90 9.11 -26.23
N LEU A 494 -20.97 9.93 -25.73
CA LEU A 494 -21.18 11.35 -25.50
C LEU A 494 -21.61 12.06 -26.79
N ALA A 495 -20.87 11.87 -27.89
CA ALA A 495 -21.22 12.48 -29.18
C ALA A 495 -22.62 12.08 -29.65
N ARG A 496 -22.99 10.80 -29.53
CA ARG A 496 -24.35 10.32 -29.89
C ARG A 496 -25.43 11.00 -29.06
N PHE A 497 -25.24 11.09 -27.73
CA PHE A 497 -26.22 11.72 -26.85
C PHE A 497 -26.28 13.25 -27.03
N GLU A 498 -25.17 13.88 -27.42
CA GLU A 498 -25.14 15.30 -27.81
C GLU A 498 -25.95 15.54 -29.11
N ASP A 499 -25.78 14.69 -30.13
CA ASP A 499 -26.56 14.74 -31.38
C ASP A 499 -28.07 14.53 -31.13
N ASP A 500 -28.43 13.55 -30.27
CA ASP A 500 -29.82 13.28 -29.87
C ASP A 500 -30.42 14.46 -29.10
N LEU A 501 -29.63 15.09 -28.21
CA LEU A 501 -30.04 16.26 -27.43
C LEU A 501 -30.30 17.46 -28.35
N GLU A 502 -29.41 17.73 -29.30
CA GLU A 502 -29.55 18.82 -30.28
C GLU A 502 -30.79 18.60 -31.15
N SER A 503 -31.01 17.37 -31.61
CA SER A 503 -32.20 16.98 -32.38
C SER A 503 -33.49 17.21 -31.60
N ASN A 504 -33.55 16.80 -30.32
CA ASN A 504 -34.72 17.01 -29.47
C ASN A 504 -34.99 18.49 -29.17
N ARG A 505 -33.93 19.29 -28.96
CA ARG A 505 -34.05 20.75 -28.80
C ARG A 505 -34.59 21.40 -30.07
N ALA A 506 -34.14 20.97 -31.26
CA ALA A 506 -34.66 21.48 -32.52
C ALA A 506 -36.15 21.18 -32.72
N VAL A 507 -36.62 19.99 -32.33
CA VAL A 507 -38.07 19.63 -32.38
C VAL A 507 -38.89 20.52 -31.44
N ARG A 508 -38.39 20.78 -30.23
CA ARG A 508 -39.03 21.70 -29.29
C ARG A 508 -39.13 23.11 -29.87
N ASP A 509 -38.03 23.63 -30.43
CA ASP A 509 -37.95 24.99 -30.95
C ASP A 509 -38.81 25.18 -32.22
N GLN A 510 -39.10 24.11 -32.96
CA GLN A 510 -40.05 24.07 -34.08
C GLN A 510 -41.53 24.00 -33.66
N GLY A 511 -41.84 24.08 -32.36
CA GLY A 511 -43.20 24.07 -31.83
C GLY A 511 -43.73 22.68 -31.44
N GLY A 512 -42.88 21.65 -31.43
CA GLY A 512 -43.20 20.28 -31.01
C GLY A 512 -43.19 20.04 -29.49
N GLY A 513 -43.46 21.07 -28.68
CA GLY A 513 -43.36 21.01 -27.22
C GLY A 513 -44.39 20.05 -26.60
N SER A 514 -43.93 18.87 -26.18
CA SER A 514 -44.71 17.91 -25.38
C SER A 514 -44.05 17.71 -24.01
N PRO A 515 -44.82 17.40 -22.94
CA PRO A 515 -44.24 17.16 -21.62
C PRO A 515 -43.28 15.95 -21.61
N GLN A 516 -43.48 14.99 -22.53
CA GLN A 516 -42.58 13.85 -22.72
C GLN A 516 -41.23 14.31 -23.30
N LEU A 517 -41.26 15.17 -24.34
CA LEU A 517 -40.05 15.71 -24.95
C LEU A 517 -39.22 16.51 -23.94
N GLU A 518 -39.86 17.31 -23.08
CA GLU A 518 -39.15 18.07 -22.03
C GLU A 518 -38.49 17.15 -20.98
N GLN A 519 -39.14 16.05 -20.61
CA GLN A 519 -38.55 15.05 -19.73
C GLN A 519 -37.36 14.35 -20.39
N ASP A 520 -37.46 14.01 -21.68
CA ASP A 520 -36.40 13.37 -22.44
C ASP A 520 -35.20 14.32 -22.64
N ILE A 521 -35.44 15.61 -22.90
CA ILE A 521 -34.38 16.64 -22.93
C ILE A 521 -33.69 16.72 -21.58
N THR A 522 -34.44 16.85 -20.48
CA THR A 522 -33.87 16.94 -19.12
C THR A 522 -33.03 15.70 -18.78
N ARG A 523 -33.50 14.52 -19.18
CA ARG A 523 -32.79 13.25 -19.00
C ARG A 523 -31.49 13.22 -19.81
N LEU A 524 -31.53 13.61 -21.08
CA LEU A 524 -30.35 13.65 -21.96
C LEU A 524 -29.33 14.66 -21.46
N GLU A 525 -29.74 15.84 -21.01
CA GLU A 525 -28.85 16.85 -20.41
C GLU A 525 -28.08 16.26 -19.22
N LYS A 526 -28.76 15.52 -18.35
CA LYS A 526 -28.12 14.84 -17.22
C LYS A 526 -27.13 13.75 -17.67
N ILE A 527 -27.47 12.99 -18.71
CA ILE A 527 -26.59 11.93 -19.24
C ILE A 527 -25.34 12.55 -19.87
N VAL A 528 -25.50 13.58 -20.71
CA VAL A 528 -24.42 14.32 -21.36
C VAL A 528 -23.50 14.93 -20.31
N GLU A 529 -24.03 15.56 -19.27
CA GLU A 529 -23.22 16.14 -18.19
C GLU A 529 -22.40 15.06 -17.45
N ILE A 530 -23.00 13.91 -17.12
CA ILE A 530 -22.28 12.81 -16.45
C ILE A 530 -21.19 12.24 -17.35
N LEU A 531 -21.48 11.97 -18.63
CA LEU A 531 -20.51 11.42 -19.59
C LEU A 531 -19.40 12.42 -19.91
N SER A 532 -19.70 13.71 -19.96
CA SER A 532 -18.72 14.79 -20.12
C SER A 532 -17.76 14.83 -18.93
N GLN A 533 -18.28 14.79 -17.70
CA GLN A 533 -17.47 14.70 -16.49
C GLN A 533 -16.60 13.44 -16.47
N ASP A 534 -17.17 12.27 -16.78
CA ASP A 534 -16.44 11.00 -16.83
C ASP A 534 -15.30 11.09 -17.86
N LYS A 535 -15.57 11.57 -19.08
CA LYS A 535 -14.57 11.80 -20.14
C LYS A 535 -13.42 12.68 -19.66
N LEU A 536 -13.74 13.81 -19.01
CA LEU A 536 -12.75 14.77 -18.52
C LEU A 536 -11.89 14.20 -17.37
N CYS A 537 -12.46 13.35 -16.51
CA CYS A 537 -11.69 12.63 -15.49
C CYS A 537 -10.65 11.67 -16.09
N TYR A 538 -11.03 10.89 -17.11
CA TYR A 538 -10.09 10.03 -17.85
C TYR A 538 -9.00 10.86 -18.54
N GLU A 539 -9.40 11.97 -19.16
CA GLU A 539 -8.46 12.89 -19.81
C GLU A 539 -7.45 13.47 -18.81
N ALA A 540 -7.92 13.88 -17.62
CA ALA A 540 -7.10 14.45 -16.55
C ALA A 540 -6.05 13.48 -16.01
N GLN A 541 -6.45 12.23 -15.73
CA GLN A 541 -5.58 11.24 -15.07
C GLN A 541 -4.65 10.52 -16.06
N ILE A 542 -5.07 10.33 -17.31
CA ILE A 542 -4.32 9.54 -18.30
C ILE A 542 -3.77 10.44 -19.42
N LEU A 543 -4.65 11.06 -20.22
CA LEU A 543 -4.26 11.63 -21.51
C LEU A 543 -3.43 12.91 -21.38
N ARG A 544 -3.67 13.71 -20.33
CA ARG A 544 -2.92 14.93 -20.03
C ARG A 544 -1.62 14.65 -19.26
N ASP A 545 -1.42 13.41 -18.82
CA ASP A 545 -0.15 12.97 -18.26
C ASP A 545 0.79 12.42 -19.34
N GLY A 546 1.46 13.34 -20.05
CA GLY A 546 2.45 12.97 -21.05
C GLY A 546 3.57 12.08 -20.51
N ALA A 547 3.98 12.22 -19.24
CA ALA A 547 5.05 11.39 -18.68
C ALA A 547 4.58 9.95 -18.46
N PHE A 548 3.33 9.75 -18.04
CA PHE A 548 2.73 8.42 -17.93
C PHE A 548 2.65 7.72 -19.30
N LEU A 549 2.14 8.42 -20.33
CA LEU A 549 2.07 7.88 -21.69
C LEU A 549 3.45 7.57 -22.28
N GLN A 550 4.45 8.44 -22.04
CA GLN A 550 5.82 8.20 -22.50
C GLN A 550 6.46 6.96 -21.88
N ARG A 551 6.22 6.72 -20.58
CA ARG A 551 6.68 5.48 -19.92
C ARG A 551 6.02 4.25 -20.53
N ALA A 552 4.72 4.32 -20.81
CA ALA A 552 3.98 3.23 -21.45
C ALA A 552 4.51 2.95 -22.86
N LEU A 553 4.71 3.99 -23.67
CA LEU A 553 5.32 3.88 -25.00
C LEU A 553 6.75 3.29 -24.94
N SER A 554 7.55 3.71 -23.95
CA SER A 554 8.90 3.16 -23.74
C SER A 554 8.85 1.67 -23.37
N PHE A 555 7.89 1.27 -22.53
CA PHE A 555 7.68 -0.14 -22.21
C PHE A 555 7.27 -0.96 -23.43
N TYR A 556 6.31 -0.49 -24.22
CA TYR A 556 5.90 -1.20 -25.44
C TYR A 556 6.99 -1.21 -26.51
N ARG A 557 7.85 -0.18 -26.56
CA ARG A 557 9.05 -0.23 -27.40
C ARG A 557 9.96 -1.39 -27.00
N LEU A 558 10.20 -1.61 -25.70
CA LEU A 558 10.95 -2.76 -25.21
C LEU A 558 10.25 -4.08 -25.56
N MET A 559 8.92 -4.15 -25.41
CA MET A 559 8.11 -5.31 -25.80
C MET A 559 8.33 -5.68 -27.26
N ILE A 560 8.19 -4.70 -28.17
CA ILE A 560 8.39 -4.92 -29.59
C ILE A 560 9.84 -5.34 -29.89
N LEU A 561 10.85 -4.66 -29.31
CA LEU A 561 12.27 -5.02 -29.52
C LEU A 561 12.58 -6.43 -29.03
N TRP A 562 11.97 -6.85 -27.92
CA TRP A 562 12.07 -8.21 -27.40
C TRP A 562 11.42 -9.22 -28.36
N SER A 563 10.19 -8.95 -28.82
CA SER A 563 9.48 -9.80 -29.79
C SER A 563 10.23 -9.95 -31.11
N VAL A 564 10.82 -8.86 -31.63
CA VAL A 564 11.66 -8.90 -32.84
C VAL A 564 12.94 -9.72 -32.63
N ASN A 565 13.50 -9.74 -31.42
CA ASN A 565 14.65 -10.58 -31.11
C ASN A 565 14.30 -12.08 -31.19
N LEU A 566 13.07 -12.47 -30.81
CA LEU A 566 12.60 -13.86 -30.88
C LEU A 566 12.49 -14.41 -32.32
N VAL A 567 12.35 -13.55 -33.32
CA VAL A 567 12.31 -13.92 -34.74
C VAL A 567 13.68 -13.84 -35.45
N GLY A 568 14.75 -13.56 -34.71
CA GLY A 568 16.12 -13.46 -35.26
C GLY A 568 16.59 -12.05 -35.59
N GLY A 569 15.87 -11.03 -35.11
CA GLY A 569 16.21 -9.61 -35.29
C GLY A 569 15.80 -9.05 -36.66
N PHE A 570 16.37 -7.90 -37.04
CA PHE A 570 16.07 -7.18 -38.28
C PHE A 570 16.75 -7.77 -39.53
N LYS A 571 17.09 -9.05 -39.54
CA LYS A 571 17.77 -9.69 -40.68
C LYS A 571 16.73 -10.12 -41.72
N MET A 572 16.80 -9.54 -42.92
CA MET A 572 15.95 -9.90 -44.06
C MET A 572 16.71 -10.78 -45.07
N PRO A 573 16.05 -11.78 -45.70
CA PRO A 573 14.66 -12.19 -45.53
C PRO A 573 14.42 -12.90 -44.19
N LEU A 574 13.19 -12.78 -43.66
CA LEU A 574 12.79 -13.50 -42.45
C LEU A 574 12.86 -15.03 -42.67
N PRO A 575 13.08 -15.82 -41.61
CA PRO A 575 13.02 -17.28 -41.68
C PRO A 575 11.68 -17.76 -42.26
N SER A 576 11.71 -18.81 -43.10
CA SER A 576 10.50 -19.37 -43.72
C SER A 576 9.55 -20.07 -42.74
N GLN A 577 10.02 -20.41 -41.54
CA GLN A 577 9.22 -20.94 -40.45
C GLN A 577 9.26 -19.99 -39.25
N CYS A 578 8.08 -19.57 -38.79
CA CYS A 578 7.94 -18.79 -37.57
C CYS A 578 8.50 -19.57 -36.38
N SER A 579 9.29 -18.92 -35.51
CA SER A 579 9.78 -19.58 -34.31
C SER A 579 8.60 -19.93 -33.39
N LYS A 580 8.56 -21.16 -32.87
CA LYS A 580 7.49 -21.61 -31.96
C LYS A 580 7.35 -20.68 -30.75
N GLU A 581 8.48 -20.18 -30.26
CA GLU A 581 8.54 -19.23 -29.15
C GLU A 581 7.77 -17.95 -29.45
N PHE A 582 7.91 -17.40 -30.66
CA PHE A 582 7.19 -16.20 -31.08
C PHE A 582 5.72 -16.49 -31.39
N ALA A 583 5.43 -17.60 -32.07
CA ALA A 583 4.07 -18.00 -32.42
C ALA A 583 3.14 -18.11 -31.19
N CYS A 584 3.69 -18.53 -30.05
CA CYS A 584 2.97 -18.76 -28.81
C CYS A 584 2.88 -17.55 -27.86
N ILE A 585 3.48 -16.39 -28.20
CA ILE A 585 3.32 -15.21 -27.34
C ILE A 585 1.89 -14.65 -27.45
N PRO A 586 1.35 -14.05 -26.38
CA PRO A 586 0.03 -13.43 -26.42
C PRO A 586 -0.08 -12.30 -27.45
N GLU A 587 -1.15 -12.30 -28.25
CA GLU A 587 -1.46 -11.31 -29.30
C GLU A 587 -1.48 -9.87 -28.75
N HIS A 588 -2.12 -9.69 -27.59
CA HIS A 588 -2.25 -8.37 -26.97
C HIS A 588 -0.93 -7.65 -26.71
N PHE A 589 0.21 -8.35 -26.65
CA PHE A 589 1.51 -7.71 -26.47
C PHE A 589 1.85 -6.75 -27.61
N LEU A 590 1.39 -7.04 -28.83
CA LEU A 590 1.61 -6.20 -30.01
C LEU A 590 0.43 -5.30 -30.31
N ASP A 591 -0.80 -5.80 -30.16
CA ASP A 591 -2.00 -4.98 -30.37
C ASP A 591 -2.03 -3.78 -29.44
N ASP A 592 -1.74 -4.00 -28.15
CA ASP A 592 -1.73 -2.92 -27.16
C ASP A 592 -0.69 -1.85 -27.52
N ALA A 593 0.46 -2.26 -28.05
CA ALA A 593 1.52 -1.35 -28.48
C ALA A 593 1.06 -0.48 -29.67
N MET A 594 0.41 -1.11 -30.65
CA MET A 594 -0.10 -0.42 -31.84
C MET A 594 -1.24 0.54 -31.49
N ASP A 595 -2.17 0.12 -30.64
CA ASP A 595 -3.29 0.94 -30.20
C ASP A 595 -2.83 2.17 -29.42
N LEU A 596 -1.81 2.03 -28.57
CA LEU A 596 -1.24 3.14 -27.83
C LEU A 596 -0.52 4.14 -28.76
N LEU A 597 0.16 3.65 -29.80
CA LEU A 597 0.81 4.51 -30.79
C LEU A 597 -0.19 5.30 -31.62
N VAL A 598 -1.27 4.64 -32.06
CA VAL A 598 -2.36 5.31 -32.78
C VAL A 598 -3.00 6.38 -31.90
N LEU A 599 -3.23 6.10 -30.61
CA LEU A 599 -3.76 7.10 -29.68
C LEU A 599 -2.80 8.29 -29.52
N THR A 600 -1.53 8.02 -29.22
CA THR A 600 -0.54 9.06 -28.90
C THR A 600 -0.18 9.91 -30.12
N SER A 601 -0.27 9.36 -31.34
CA SER A 601 -0.14 10.12 -32.58
C SER A 601 -1.18 11.24 -32.76
N ARG A 602 -2.32 11.14 -32.08
CA ARG A 602 -3.38 12.15 -32.09
C ARG A 602 -3.21 13.20 -30.97
N ILE A 603 -2.22 13.04 -30.09
CA ILE A 603 -1.95 13.94 -28.96
C ILE A 603 -0.66 14.74 -29.28
N PRO A 604 -0.76 16.04 -29.63
CA PRO A 604 0.35 16.82 -30.17
C PRO A 604 1.63 16.85 -29.32
N LYS A 605 1.51 16.73 -27.99
CA LYS A 605 2.63 16.79 -27.03
C LYS A 605 3.17 15.42 -26.59
N ALA A 606 2.49 14.32 -26.93
CA ALA A 606 2.87 12.98 -26.48
C ALA A 606 4.00 12.36 -27.33
N LEU A 607 4.44 13.01 -28.41
CA LEU A 607 5.45 12.46 -29.33
C LEU A 607 6.75 13.27 -29.39
N GLU A 608 6.86 14.41 -28.70
CA GLU A 608 8.00 15.35 -28.82
C GLU A 608 9.37 14.72 -28.48
N SER A 609 9.41 13.57 -27.79
CA SER A 609 10.64 12.84 -27.45
C SER A 609 10.70 11.40 -27.98
N PHE A 610 9.71 10.95 -28.75
CA PHE A 610 9.60 9.54 -29.13
C PHE A 610 10.19 9.27 -30.51
N VAL A 611 11.19 8.39 -30.59
CA VAL A 611 11.79 7.96 -31.86
C VAL A 611 10.83 6.99 -32.58
N LEU A 612 9.83 7.56 -33.27
CA LEU A 612 8.83 6.86 -34.09
C LEU A 612 9.44 5.89 -35.12
N VAL A 613 10.68 6.15 -35.54
CA VAL A 613 11.39 5.40 -36.58
C VAL A 613 11.50 3.92 -36.24
N SER A 614 11.72 3.56 -34.96
CA SER A 614 11.89 2.15 -34.58
C SER A 614 10.60 1.34 -34.76
N ILE A 615 9.43 1.92 -34.48
CA ILE A 615 8.18 1.15 -34.50
C ILE A 615 7.55 1.10 -35.89
N ILE A 616 7.68 2.18 -36.67
CA ILE A 616 7.25 2.18 -38.07
C ILE A 616 8.03 1.14 -38.88
N LEU A 617 9.34 0.99 -38.63
CA LEU A 617 10.15 -0.04 -39.30
C LEU A 617 9.70 -1.46 -38.96
N ILE A 618 9.18 -1.67 -37.74
CA ILE A 618 8.74 -2.98 -37.24
C ILE A 618 7.36 -3.36 -37.79
N HIS A 619 6.43 -2.39 -37.89
CA HIS A 619 5.15 -2.62 -38.57
C HIS A 619 5.35 -3.09 -40.02
N PHE A 620 6.35 -2.53 -40.71
CA PHE A 620 6.73 -2.94 -42.07
C PHE A 620 7.47 -4.28 -42.16
N THR A 621 8.03 -4.80 -41.06
CA THR A 621 8.73 -6.10 -41.07
C THR A 621 7.86 -7.24 -40.53
N MET A 622 6.78 -6.94 -39.82
CA MET A 622 5.88 -7.94 -39.23
C MET A 622 4.61 -8.24 -40.05
N ILE A 623 4.28 -7.39 -41.03
CA ILE A 623 3.32 -7.67 -42.12
C ILE A 623 4.11 -8.30 -43.27
#